data_AF-N0BJL4-F1
#
_entry.id   AF-N0BJL4-F1
#
_cell.length_a   1.000
_cell.length_b   1.000
_cell.length_c   1.000
_cell.angle_alpha   90.00
_cell.angle_beta   90.00
_cell.angle_gamma   90.00
#
_symmetry.space_group_name_H-M   'P 1'
#
loop_
_entity.id
_entity.type
_entity.pdbx_description
1 polymer ?
#
loop_
_entity_poly.entity_id
_entity_poly.type
_entity_poly.pdbx_seq_one_letter_code
_entity_poly.pdbx_strand_id
1 'polypeptide(L)' 'MPWPPKVFWISLVLFYGWTALCWILEATAGINHIPLAPFWYAAVVGTFLIPLIMSIISFYFPEKAEEARGV' A
#
# COMPACT_ATOMS: atom_id res chain seq x y z
N MET A 1 -13.60 6.37 -18.71
CA MET A 1 -12.12 6.45 -18.54
C MET A 1 -11.77 5.45 -17.45
N PRO A 2 -10.85 4.49 -17.65
CA PRO A 2 -10.47 3.59 -16.56
C PRO A 2 -9.74 4.48 -15.55
N TRP A 3 -10.47 4.88 -14.52
CA TRP A 3 -9.92 5.50 -13.33
C TRP A 3 -8.79 4.58 -12.82
N PRO A 4 -7.73 5.11 -12.18
CA PRO A 4 -6.65 4.23 -11.73
C PRO A 4 -7.29 3.12 -10.91
N PRO A 5 -7.01 1.84 -11.25
CA PRO A 5 -7.74 0.69 -10.70
C PRO A 5 -7.73 0.75 -9.17
N LYS A 6 -8.69 0.10 -8.51
CA LYS A 6 -8.78 0.05 -7.03
C LYS A 6 -7.41 -0.29 -6.42
N VAL A 7 -6.67 -1.13 -7.13
CA VAL A 7 -5.29 -1.52 -6.87
C VAL A 7 -4.34 -0.35 -6.68
N PHE A 8 -4.36 0.62 -7.59
CA PHE A 8 -3.43 1.75 -7.56
C PHE A 8 -3.67 2.62 -6.33
N TRP A 9 -4.91 3.06 -6.10
CA TRP A 9 -5.23 3.99 -5.01
C TRP A 9 -5.03 3.36 -3.63
N ILE A 10 -5.41 2.09 -3.48
CA ILE A 10 -5.23 1.38 -2.21
C ILE A 10 -3.75 1.14 -1.95
N SER A 11 -2.98 0.72 -2.96
CA SER A 11 -1.53 0.59 -2.85
C SER A 11 -0.86 1.91 -2.47
N LEU A 12 -1.35 3.03 -3.02
CA LEU A 12 -0.83 4.37 -2.74
C LEU A 12 -1.06 4.77 -1.28
N VAL A 13 -2.28 4.57 -0.76
CA VAL A 13 -2.60 4.83 0.66
C VAL A 13 -1.76 3.95 1.59
N LEU A 14 -1.61 2.67 1.26
CA LEU A 14 -0.81 1.74 2.06
C LEU A 14 0.67 2.12 2.07
N PHE A 15 1.24 2.47 0.92
CA PHE A 15 2.64 2.85 0.78
C PHE A 15 2.96 4.10 1.60
N TYR A 16 2.18 5.17 1.41
CA TYR A 16 2.40 6.43 2.12
C TYR A 16 2.03 6.34 3.60
N GLY A 17 0.94 5.65 3.93
CA GLY A 17 0.52 5.43 5.32
C GLY A 17 1.56 4.62 6.11
N TRP A 18 2.10 3.56 5.52
CA TRP A 18 3.18 2.77 6.10
C TRP A 18 4.43 3.62 6.35
N THR A 19 4.89 4.35 5.33
CA THR A 19 6.09 5.19 5.44
C THR A 19 5.92 6.27 6.53
N ALA A 20 4.74 6.90 6.60
CA ALA A 20 4.43 7.86 7.65
C ALA A 20 4.43 7.22 9.05
N LEU A 21 3.86 6.03 9.22
CA LEU A 21 3.88 5.30 10.49
C LEU A 21 5.30 4.96 10.93
N CYS A 22 6.16 4.50 10.01
CA CYS A 22 7.54 4.20 10.32
C CYS A 22 8.31 5.45 10.76
N TRP A 23 8.12 6.59 10.10
CA TRP A 23 8.72 7.85 10.53
C TRP A 23 8.21 8.36 11.88
N ILE A 24 6.91 8.21 12.15
CA ILE A 24 6.35 8.54 13.47
C ILE A 24 7.00 7.64 14.54
N LEU A 25 7.14 6.34 14.28
CA LEU A 25 7.78 5.41 15.20
C LEU A 25 9.25 5.77 15.45
N GLU A 26 10.02 6.06 14.41
CA GLU A 26 11.40 6.56 14.55
C GLU A 26 11.47 7.80 15.46
N ALA A 27 10.59 8.78 15.20
CA ALA A 27 10.52 10.01 15.97
C ALA A 27 10.16 9.75 17.45
N THR A 28 9.19 8.87 17.72
CA THR A 28 8.81 8.49 19.10
C THR A 28 9.89 7.69 19.83
N ALA A 29 10.72 6.94 19.10
CA ALA A 29 11.83 6.18 19.66
C ALA A 29 13.11 7.03 19.85
N GLY A 30 13.08 8.31 19.47
CA GLY A 30 14.25 9.19 19.52
C GLY A 30 15.36 8.82 18.52
N ILE A 31 15.03 8.04 17.50
CA ILE A 31 15.98 7.59 16.47
C ILE A 31 16.02 8.68 15.39
N ASN A 32 17.14 9.40 15.32
CA ASN A 32 17.34 10.42 14.29
C ASN A 32 17.72 9.75 12.97
N HIS A 33 16.79 9.79 12.01
CA HIS A 33 16.94 9.50 10.58
C HIS A 33 18.06 8.50 10.23
N ILE A 34 17.70 7.22 10.21
CA ILE A 34 18.58 6.17 9.69
C ILE A 34 18.71 6.38 8.17
N PRO A 35 19.93 6.63 7.64
CA PRO A 35 20.14 6.69 6.20
C PRO A 35 19.70 5.36 5.58
N LEU A 36 18.89 5.41 4.52
CA LEU A 36 18.29 4.25 3.84
C LEU A 36 17.09 3.58 4.54
N ALA A 37 16.64 4.02 5.73
CA ALA A 37 15.40 3.50 6.31
C ALA A 37 14.17 3.61 5.38
N PRO A 38 13.97 4.71 4.61
CA PRO A 38 12.89 4.78 3.64
C PRO A 38 12.92 3.67 2.58
N PHE A 39 14.12 3.23 2.18
CA PHE A 39 14.27 2.11 1.24
C PHE A 39 13.79 0.79 1.85
N TRP A 40 14.14 0.54 3.11
CA TRP A 40 13.67 -0.64 3.83
C TRP A 40 12.17 -0.61 4.08
N TYR A 41 11.60 0.54 4.40
CA TYR A 41 10.15 0.71 4.55
C TYR A 41 9.42 0.42 3.24
N ALA A 42 9.92 0.98 2.13
CA ALA A 42 9.38 0.72 0.80
C ALA A 42 9.49 -0.76 0.40
N ALA A 43 10.61 -1.42 0.70
CA ALA A 43 10.83 -2.82 0.40
C ALA A 43 9.85 -3.73 1.17
N VAL A 44 9.64 -3.48 2.46
CA VAL A 44 8.72 -4.28 3.28
C VAL A 44 7.27 -4.10 2.80
N VAL A 45 6.82 -2.86 2.61
CA VAL A 45 5.44 -2.60 2.22
C VAL A 45 5.14 -3.05 0.79
N GLY A 46 6.10 -2.84 -0.13
CA GLY A 46 5.96 -3.22 -1.54
C GLY A 46 6.02 -4.72 -1.77
N THR A 47 6.82 -5.46 -0.99
CA THR A 47 6.99 -6.91 -1.15
C THR A 47 5.92 -7.71 -0.45
N PHE A 48 5.46 -7.27 0.74
CA PHE A 48 4.59 -8.08 1.58
C PHE A 48 3.20 -7.47 1.79
N LEU A 49 3.13 -6.20 2.22
CA LEU A 49 1.88 -5.61 2.68
C LEU A 49 0.91 -5.32 1.52
N ILE A 50 1.41 -4.68 0.46
CA ILE A 50 0.61 -4.34 -0.72
C ILE A 50 0.13 -5.60 -1.42
N PRO A 51 0.97 -6.59 -1.78
CA PRO A 51 0.49 -7.81 -2.43
C PRO A 51 -0.53 -8.59 -1.59
N LEU A 52 -0.31 -8.70 -0.27
CA LEU A 52 -1.24 -9.38 0.63
C LEU A 52 -2.62 -8.70 0.63
N ILE A 53 -2.65 -7.39 0.87
CA ILE A 53 -3.92 -6.65 0.92
C ILE A 53 -4.60 -6.63 -0.45
N MET A 54 -3.81 -6.49 -1.51
CA MET A 54 -4.34 -6.52 -2.87
C MET A 54 -4.92 -7.87 -3.27
N SER A 55 -4.34 -8.98 -2.81
CA SER A 55 -4.91 -10.30 -3.05
C SER A 55 -6.31 -10.41 -2.46
N ILE A 56 -6.50 -10.00 -1.20
CA ILE A 56 -7.78 -10.01 -0.51
C ILE A 56 -8.79 -9.14 -1.27
N ILE A 57 -8.41 -7.92 -1.62
CA ILE A 57 -9.33 -6.98 -2.29
C ILE A 57 -9.72 -7.48 -3.68
N SER A 58 -8.79 -8.11 -4.40
CA SER A 58 -9.07 -8.65 -5.73
C SER A 58 -10.00 -9.86 -5.68
N PHE A 59 -9.93 -10.69 -4.64
CA PHE A 59 -10.84 -11.84 -4.49
C PHE A 59 -12.23 -11.49 -3.96
N TYR A 60 -12.34 -10.50 -3.07
CA TYR A 60 -13.60 -10.24 -2.35
C TYR A 60 -14.38 -9.01 -2.83
N PHE A 61 -13.76 -8.10 -3.58
CA PHE A 61 -14.39 -6.86 -4.02
C PHE A 61 -14.22 -6.69 -5.54
N PRO A 62 -15.17 -7.14 -6.38
CA PRO A 62 -15.08 -6.96 -7.82
C PRO A 62 -15.06 -5.47 -8.19
N GLU A 63 -14.33 -5.10 -9.25
CA GLU A 63 -14.43 -3.73 -9.78
C GLU A 63 -15.77 -3.54 -10.51
N LYS A 64 -16.33 -2.33 -10.48
CA LYS A 64 -17.52 -1.99 -11.28
C LYS A 64 -17.33 -2.29 -12.78
N ALA A 65 -16.10 -2.27 -13.27
CA ALA A 65 -15.77 -2.66 -14.64
C ALA A 65 -15.85 -4.18 -14.89
N GLU A 66 -15.68 -5.00 -13.84
CA GLU A 66 -15.89 -6.45 -13.85
C GLU A 66 -17.38 -6.79 -13.69
N GLU A 67 -18.11 -6.08 -12.82
CA GLU A 67 -19.58 -6.22 -12.70
C GLU A 67 -20.31 -5.89 -14.01
N ALA A 68 -19.85 -4.86 -14.74
CA ALA A 68 -20.42 -4.48 -16.03
C ALA A 68 -20.14 -5.51 -17.16
N ARG A 69 -19.20 -6.43 -16.96
CA ARG A 69 -18.91 -7.54 -17.90
C ARG A 69 -19.79 -8.77 -17.69
N GLY A 70 -20.62 -8.79 -16.65
CA GLY A 70 -21.68 -9.80 -16.49
C GLY A 70 -21.19 -11.25 -16.36
N VAL A 71 -20.01 -11.45 -15.79
CA VAL A 71 -19.55 -12.77 -15.32
C VAL A 71 -19.88 -12.92 -13.84
#